data_AF-A0A852K996-F1
#
_entry.id   AF-A0A852K996-F1
#
_cell.length_a   1.000
_cell.length_b   1.000
_cell.length_c   1.000
_cell.angle_alpha   90.00
_cell.angle_beta   90.00
_cell.angle_gamma   90.00
#
_symmetry.space_group_name_H-M   'P 1'
#
loop_
_entity.id
_entity.type
_entity.pdbx_description
1 polymer ?
#
loop_
_entity_poly.entity_id
_entity_poly.type
_entity_poly.pdbx_seq_one_letter_code
_entity_poly.pdbx_strand_id
1 'polypeptide(L)'
;EKVLQIARRLSLKVEEEEEEGKGGGRCQKHREPLKFFCRDEGTVICAICRESRWHRAHTVLPARDALQEHREQIQTQLQTLQETREQLLGLREVEMRRSW
;
A
#
# COMPACT_ATOMS: atom_id res chain seq x y z
N GLU A 1 -13.45 6.73 41.10
CA GLU A 1 -14.69 6.34 40.40
C GLU A 1 -14.36 5.70 39.06
N LYS A 2 -14.89 4.49 38.76
CA LYS A 2 -14.56 3.69 37.56
C LYS A 2 -14.91 4.39 36.24
N VAL A 3 -15.91 5.29 36.29
CA VAL A 3 -16.39 6.09 35.16
C VAL A 3 -15.28 7.01 34.61
N LEU A 4 -14.45 7.60 35.47
CA LEU A 4 -13.35 8.49 35.05
C LEU A 4 -12.21 7.74 34.36
N GLN A 5 -11.95 6.48 34.75
CA GLN A 5 -10.97 5.63 34.06
C GLN A 5 -11.47 5.20 32.68
N ILE A 6 -12.78 4.96 32.55
CA ILE A 6 -13.40 4.63 31.25
C ILE A 6 -13.34 5.85 30.32
N ALA A 7 -13.70 7.04 30.82
CA ALA A 7 -13.61 8.29 30.05
C ALA A 7 -12.17 8.54 29.56
N ARG A 8 -11.18 8.38 30.44
CA ARG A 8 -9.76 8.58 30.09
C ARG A 8 -9.24 7.55 29.07
N ARG A 9 -9.70 6.30 29.17
CA ARG A 9 -9.40 5.23 28.18
C ARG A 9 -10.07 5.47 26.83
N LEU A 10 -11.25 6.09 26.81
CA LEU A 10 -11.93 6.47 25.58
C LEU A 10 -11.24 7.65 24.91
N SER A 11 -10.80 8.66 25.67
CA SER A 11 -10.03 9.79 25.14
C SER A 11 -8.73 9.36 24.46
N LEU A 12 -8.00 8.40 25.04
CA LEU A 12 -6.77 7.85 24.44
C LEU A 12 -7.03 7.04 23.14
N LYS A 13 -8.22 6.46 22.99
CA LYS A 13 -8.60 5.74 21.75
C LYS A 13 -8.98 6.69 20.61
N VAL A 14 -9.52 7.86 20.94
CA VAL A 14 -9.87 8.89 19.94
C VAL A 14 -8.61 9.44 19.28
N GLU A 15 -7.50 9.55 20.02
CA GLU A 15 -6.22 10.00 19.48
C GLU A 15 -5.60 8.99 18.48
N GLU A 16 -5.84 7.68 18.66
CA GLU A 16 -5.45 6.63 17.68
C GLU A 16 -6.36 6.62 16.43
N GLU A 17 -7.60 7.11 16.54
CA GLU A 17 -8.56 7.22 15.42
C GLU A 17 -8.38 8.51 14.60
N GLU A 18 -7.84 9.59 15.18
CA GLU A 18 -7.64 10.87 14.46
C GLU A 18 -6.42 10.88 13.52
N GLU A 19 -5.42 10.02 13.74
CA GLU A 19 -4.33 9.76 12.76
C GLU A 19 -4.82 8.98 11.51
N GLU A 20 -6.06 8.47 11.50
CA GLU A 20 -6.66 7.74 10.36
C GLU A 20 -7.17 8.66 9.23
N GLY A 21 -7.20 9.98 9.46
CA GLY A 21 -7.83 10.97 8.59
C GLY A 21 -7.06 11.35 7.31
N LYS A 22 -5.99 10.62 6.92
CA LYS A 22 -5.20 10.96 5.72
C LYS A 22 -5.00 9.86 4.68
N GLY A 23 -5.67 8.70 4.78
CA GLY A 23 -5.56 7.74 3.67
C GLY A 23 -6.39 6.46 3.66
N GLY A 24 -7.20 6.15 4.68
CA GLY A 24 -7.95 4.89 4.73
C GLY A 24 -9.45 5.13 4.75
N GLY A 25 -10.17 4.72 3.71
CA GLY A 25 -11.63 4.61 3.78
C GLY A 25 -12.07 3.65 4.89
N ARG A 26 -13.38 3.59 5.16
CA ARG A 26 -13.96 2.57 6.07
C ARG A 26 -14.51 1.40 5.28
N CYS A 27 -14.37 0.19 5.82
CA CYS A 27 -14.99 -1.00 5.25
C CYS A 27 -16.52 -0.83 5.24
N GLN A 28 -17.16 -1.08 4.10
CA GLN A 28 -18.62 -0.91 3.98
C GLN A 28 -19.40 -1.90 4.85
N LYS A 29 -18.89 -3.14 5.00
CA LYS A 29 -19.54 -4.22 5.77
C LYS A 29 -19.33 -4.05 7.27
N HIS A 30 -18.10 -3.75 7.68
CA HIS A 30 -17.70 -3.78 9.10
C HIS A 30 -17.60 -2.41 9.73
N ARG A 31 -17.59 -1.33 8.94
CA ARG A 31 -17.34 0.07 9.38
C ARG A 31 -16.01 0.33 10.06
N GLU A 32 -15.17 -0.70 10.13
CA GLU A 32 -13.79 -0.65 10.57
C GLU A 32 -12.86 0.06 9.57
N PRO A 33 -11.80 0.74 10.05
CA PRO A 33 -10.77 1.34 9.22
C PRO A 33 -10.09 0.33 8.29
N LEU A 34 -9.83 0.75 7.04
CA LEU A 34 -9.07 -0.04 6.07
C LEU A 34 -7.56 0.17 6.32
N LYS A 35 -6.91 -0.84 6.92
CA LYS A 35 -5.50 -0.76 7.37
C LYS A 35 -4.59 -1.81 6.74
N PHE A 36 -5.14 -2.78 6.03
CA PHE A 36 -4.41 -3.92 5.49
C PHE A 36 -4.58 -4.00 3.99
N PHE A 37 -3.57 -4.50 3.28
CA PHE A 37 -3.62 -4.79 1.86
C PHE A 37 -3.56 -6.30 1.64
N CYS A 38 -4.51 -6.84 0.89
CA CYS A 38 -4.53 -8.21 0.43
C CYS A 38 -3.83 -8.28 -0.93
N ARG A 39 -2.67 -8.94 -0.99
CA ARG A 39 -1.84 -9.01 -2.20
C ARG A 39 -2.52 -9.82 -3.30
N ASP A 40 -3.16 -10.93 -2.94
CA ASP A 40 -3.82 -11.84 -3.88
C ASP A 40 -4.98 -11.19 -4.64
N GLU A 41 -5.69 -10.25 -3.99
CA GLU A 41 -6.82 -9.54 -4.60
C GLU A 41 -6.49 -8.11 -5.02
N GLY A 42 -5.35 -7.57 -4.57
CA GLY A 42 -4.99 -6.17 -4.81
C GLY A 42 -5.90 -5.17 -4.09
N THR A 43 -6.51 -5.54 -2.97
CA THR A 43 -7.53 -4.73 -2.28
C THR A 43 -7.10 -4.32 -0.86
N VAL A 44 -7.56 -3.15 -0.41
CA VAL A 44 -7.39 -2.72 0.98
C VAL A 44 -8.58 -3.20 1.82
N ILE A 45 -8.31 -3.85 2.95
CA ILE A 45 -9.28 -4.51 3.82
C ILE A 45 -9.13 -4.06 5.28
N CYS A 46 -10.18 -4.26 6.08
CA CYS A 46 -10.15 -4.01 7.53
C CYS A 46 -9.69 -5.25 8.31
N ALA A 47 -9.43 -5.08 9.62
CA ALA A 47 -9.00 -6.16 10.51
C ALA A 47 -9.98 -7.35 10.53
N ILE A 48 -11.28 -7.09 10.49
CA ILE A 48 -12.30 -8.16 10.48
C ILE A 48 -12.29 -8.93 9.16
N CYS A 49 -12.13 -8.24 8.02
CA CYS A 49 -11.99 -8.90 6.72
C CYS A 49 -10.75 -9.81 6.69
N ARG A 50 -9.62 -9.37 7.27
CA ARG A 50 -8.38 -10.16 7.33
C ARG A 50 -8.59 -11.51 8.04
N GLU A 51 -9.34 -11.52 9.13
CA GLU A 51 -9.63 -12.74 9.90
C GLU A 51 -10.77 -13.58 9.29
N SER A 52 -11.48 -13.05 8.29
CA SER A 52 -12.55 -13.77 7.63
C SER A 52 -12.02 -14.99 6.87
N ARG A 53 -12.84 -16.03 6.75
CA ARG A 53 -12.49 -17.24 5.97
C ARG A 53 -12.05 -16.94 4.54
N TRP A 54 -12.53 -15.83 3.97
CA TRP A 54 -12.22 -15.40 2.62
C TRP A 54 -10.76 -14.95 2.47
N HIS A 55 -10.24 -14.14 3.40
CA HIS A 55 -8.86 -13.64 3.34
C HIS A 55 -7.87 -14.42 4.21
N ARG A 56 -8.34 -15.39 5.01
CA ARG A 56 -7.49 -16.15 5.95
C ARG A 56 -6.32 -16.86 5.27
N ALA A 57 -6.47 -17.27 4.01
CA ALA A 57 -5.44 -17.95 3.24
C ALA A 57 -4.61 -16.99 2.35
N HIS A 58 -4.96 -15.71 2.28
CA HIS A 58 -4.29 -14.75 1.43
C HIS A 58 -3.09 -14.12 2.15
N THR A 59 -2.14 -13.63 1.37
CA THR A 59 -1.04 -12.82 1.86
C THR A 59 -1.58 -11.42 2.15
N VAL A 60 -1.64 -11.07 3.43
CA VAL A 60 -2.15 -9.78 3.90
C VAL A 60 -1.07 -9.05 4.69
N LEU A 61 -0.81 -7.80 4.31
CA LEU A 61 0.23 -6.93 4.87
C LEU A 61 -0.40 -5.63 5.38
N PRO A 62 0.25 -4.88 6.28
CA PRO A 62 -0.15 -3.50 6.57
C PRO A 62 -0.13 -2.65 5.29
N ALA A 63 -1.12 -1.77 5.12
CA ALA A 63 -1.26 -0.97 3.90
C ALA A 63 -0.06 -0.02 3.66
N ARG A 64 0.55 0.49 4.74
CA ARG A 64 1.77 1.32 4.63
C ARG A 64 2.95 0.53 4.05
N ASP A 65 3.13 -0.71 4.48
CA ASP A 65 4.22 -1.57 4.02
C ASP A 65 4.03 -1.95 2.55
N ALA A 66 2.80 -2.31 2.16
CA ALA A 66 2.46 -2.59 0.77
C ALA A 66 2.68 -1.37 -0.15
N LEU A 67 2.33 -0.17 0.33
CA LEU A 67 2.58 1.08 -0.40
C LEU A 67 4.08 1.30 -0.63
N GLN A 68 4.91 1.05 0.38
CA GLN A 68 6.35 1.19 0.26
C GLN A 68 6.93 0.20 -0.75
N GLU A 69 6.56 -1.08 -0.64
CA GLU A 69 6.99 -2.12 -1.58
C GLU A 69 6.61 -1.79 -3.03
N HIS A 70 5.37 -1.34 -3.27
CA HIS A 70 4.94 -0.95 -4.61
C HIS A 70 5.67 0.28 -5.15
N ARG A 71 5.99 1.25 -4.30
CA ARG A 71 6.79 2.42 -4.70
C ARG A 71 8.18 2.00 -5.16
N GLU A 72 8.84 1.14 -4.39
CA GLU A 72 10.16 0.61 -4.73
C GLU A 72 10.11 -0.18 -6.05
N GLN A 73 9.14 -1.08 -6.21
CA GLN A 73 8.94 -1.84 -7.45
C GLN A 73 8.77 -0.93 -8.67
N ILE A 74 7.93 0.11 -8.56
CA ILE A 74 7.70 1.07 -9.65
C ILE A 74 8.98 1.85 -9.97
N GLN A 75 9.72 2.28 -8.96
CA GLN A 75 10.98 3.02 -9.15
C GLN A 75 12.02 2.16 -9.86
N THR A 76 12.19 0.90 -9.45
CA THR A 76 13.11 -0.03 -10.10
C THR A 76 12.71 -0.28 -11.55
N GLN A 77 11.43 -0.55 -11.81
CA GLN A 77 10.94 -0.74 -13.18
C GLN A 77 11.16 0.50 -14.06
N LEU A 78 10.93 1.69 -13.51
CA LEU A 78 11.17 2.94 -14.23
C LEU A 78 12.65 3.11 -14.60
N GLN A 79 13.57 2.83 -13.67
CA GLN A 79 15.01 2.90 -13.93
C GLN A 79 15.41 1.94 -15.05
N THR A 80 14.97 0.68 -14.98
CA THR A 80 15.26 -0.31 -16.04
C THR A 80 14.75 0.14 -17.41
N LEU A 81 13.55 0.74 -17.47
CA LEU A 81 13.00 1.26 -18.73
C LEU A 81 13.80 2.45 -19.26
N GLN A 82 14.29 3.33 -18.38
CA GLN A 82 15.13 4.46 -18.76
C GLN A 82 16.47 3.99 -19.34
N GLU A 83 17.15 3.06 -18.67
CA GLU A 83 18.39 2.45 -19.14
C GLU A 83 18.20 1.75 -20.49
N THR A 84 17.12 0.97 -20.63
CA THR A 84 16.79 0.30 -21.90
C THR A 84 16.59 1.32 -23.03
N ARG A 85 15.88 2.42 -22.74
CA ARG A 85 15.67 3.50 -23.72
C ARG A 85 16.99 4.13 -24.15
N GLU A 86 17.90 4.42 -23.21
CA GLU A 86 19.20 5.00 -23.52
C GLU A 86 20.06 4.06 -24.37
N GLN A 87 20.08 2.76 -24.04
CA GLN A 87 20.77 1.75 -24.84
C GLN A 87 20.24 1.69 -26.28
N LEU A 88 18.92 1.70 -26.46
CA LEU A 88 18.30 1.69 -27.79
C LEU A 88 18.64 2.95 -28.59
N LEU A 89 18.66 4.12 -27.95
CA LEU A 89 19.07 5.37 -28.60
C LEU A 89 20.54 5.32 -29.03
N GLY A 90 21.43 4.83 -28.16
CA GLY A 90 22.85 4.65 -28.49
C GLY A 90 23.08 3.67 -29.64
N LEU A 91 22.36 2.55 -29.66
CA LEU A 91 22.42 1.58 -30.77
C LEU A 91 21.97 2.21 -32.09
N ARG A 92 20.87 2.98 -32.08
CA ARG A 92 20.38 3.70 -33.25
C ARG A 92 21.42 4.69 -33.79
N GLU A 93 22.09 5.44 -32.92
CA GLU A 93 23.16 6.36 -33.34
C GLU A 93 24.36 5.64 -33.96
N VAL A 94 24.77 4.51 -33.38
CA VAL A 94 25.86 3.68 -33.93
C VAL A 94 25.49 3.10 -35.29
N GLU A 95 24.26 2.60 -35.43
CA GLU A 95 23.74 2.08 -36.70
C GLU A 95 23.72 3.15 -37.78
N MET A 96 23.22 4.36 -37.45
CA MET A 96 23.27 5.49 -38.38
C MET A 96 24.69 5.78 -38.80
N ARG A 97 25.65 5.90 -37.87
CA ARG A 97 27.06 6.18 -38.20
C ARG A 97 27.70 5.14 -39.11
N ARG A 98 27.32 3.86 -38.98
CA ARG A 98 27.82 2.76 -39.84
C ARG A 98 27.23 2.77 -41.25
N SER A 99 26.12 3.47 -41.45
CA SER A 99 25.38 3.53 -42.71
C SER A 99 25.78 4.72 -43.59
N TRP A 100 26.77 5.52 -43.19
CA TRP A 100 27.37 6.62 -43.96
C TRP A 100 28.81 6.31 -44.37
#